data_AF-A0A7V3LX05-F1
#
_entry.id   AF-A0A7V3LX05-F1
#
_cell.length_a   1.000
_cell.length_b   1.000
_cell.length_c   1.000
_cell.angle_alpha   90.00
_cell.angle_beta   90.00
_cell.angle_gamma   90.00
#
_symmetry.space_group_name_H-M   'P 1'
#
loop_
_entity.id
_entity.type
_entity.pdbx_description
1 polymer ?
#
loop_
_entity_poly.entity_id
_entity_poly.type
_entity_poly.pdbx_seq_one_letter_code
_entity_poly.pdbx_strand_id
1 'polypeptide(L)'
;MRNRYKFAFLFLIVTALGFALLANSAGVTVNAQGSIPDDELAYIDASGYINIVDPVTSSGGTPFTWRSPTGGYTDMSTIDVNGDGVDEVIAIAGGSVRLLTPYNPG
;
A
#
# COMPACT_ATOMS: atom_id res chain seq x y z
N MET A 1 -23.13 -39.03 -48.54
CA MET A 1 -22.16 -39.11 -47.41
C MET A 1 -21.46 -37.78 -47.07
N ARG A 2 -21.71 -36.65 -47.76
CA ARG A 2 -20.96 -35.38 -47.62
C ARG A 2 -21.36 -34.46 -46.44
N ASN A 3 -22.51 -34.68 -45.81
CA ASN A 3 -23.02 -33.81 -44.73
C ASN A 3 -22.65 -34.27 -43.31
N ARG A 4 -22.18 -35.51 -43.12
CA ARG A 4 -21.89 -36.05 -41.77
C ARG A 4 -20.63 -35.42 -41.14
N TYR A 5 -19.66 -35.02 -41.97
CA TYR A 5 -18.43 -34.36 -41.51
C TYR A 5 -18.62 -32.88 -41.16
N LYS A 6 -19.64 -32.21 -41.71
CA LYS A 6 -19.92 -30.79 -41.43
C LYS A 6 -20.47 -30.58 -40.02
N PHE A 7 -21.34 -31.48 -39.56
CA PHE A 7 -21.88 -31.43 -38.20
C PHE A 7 -20.83 -31.82 -37.15
N ALA A 8 -19.97 -32.80 -37.45
CA ALA A 8 -18.84 -33.16 -36.57
C ALA A 8 -17.83 -32.01 -36.43
N PHE A 9 -17.53 -31.32 -37.52
CA PHE A 9 -16.61 -30.18 -37.51
C PHE A 9 -17.18 -28.97 -36.76
N LEU A 10 -18.47 -28.67 -36.95
CA LEU A 10 -19.15 -27.59 -36.22
C LEU A 10 -19.24 -27.90 -34.72
N PHE A 11 -19.53 -29.16 -34.35
CA PHE A 11 -19.57 -29.60 -32.95
C PHE A 11 -18.19 -29.44 -32.29
N LEU A 12 -17.11 -29.81 -33.00
CA LEU A 12 -15.74 -29.67 -32.48
C LEU A 12 -15.35 -28.20 -32.24
N ILE A 13 -15.76 -27.29 -33.13
CA ILE A 13 -15.53 -25.84 -32.97
C ILE A 13 -16.29 -25.29 -31.75
N VAL A 14 -17.57 -25.64 -31.61
CA VAL A 14 -18.40 -25.17 -30.49
C VAL A 14 -17.86 -25.69 -29.15
N THR A 15 -17.38 -26.93 -29.12
CA THR A 15 -16.79 -27.52 -27.92
C THR A 15 -15.45 -26.83 -27.56
N ALA A 16 -14.61 -26.54 -28.55
CA ALA A 16 -13.34 -25.84 -28.34
C ALA A 16 -13.54 -24.39 -27.85
N LEU A 17 -14.55 -23.67 -28.35
CA LEU A 17 -14.88 -22.32 -27.85
C LEU A 17 -15.43 -22.35 -26.42
N GLY A 18 -16.21 -23.36 -26.06
CA GLY A 18 -16.75 -23.51 -24.70
C GLY A 18 -15.66 -23.74 -23.64
N PHE A 19 -14.61 -24.50 -23.98
CA PHE A 19 -13.48 -24.74 -23.06
C PHE A 19 -12.58 -23.50 -22.88
N ALA A 20 -12.43 -22.65 -23.89
CA ALA A 20 -11.59 -21.46 -23.80
C ALA A 20 -12.17 -20.37 -22.87
N LEU A 21 -13.51 -20.31 -22.72
CA LEU A 21 -14.16 -19.32 -21.85
C LEU A 21 -14.04 -19.63 -20.35
N LEU A 22 -13.74 -20.88 -19.97
CA LEU A 22 -13.65 -21.29 -18.56
C LEU A 22 -12.23 -21.20 -17.98
N ALA A 23 -11.21 -20.94 -18.81
CA ALA A 23 -9.80 -20.99 -18.39
C ALA A 23 -9.27 -19.67 -17.80
N ASN A 24 -10.03 -18.57 -17.82
CA ASN A 24 -9.55 -17.24 -17.49
C ASN A 24 -9.98 -16.72 -16.11
N SER A 25 -10.02 -17.58 -15.09
CA SER A 25 -9.98 -17.13 -13.70
C SER A 25 -8.55 -17.29 -13.14
N ALA A 26 -7.58 -16.60 -13.75
CA ALA A 26 -6.29 -16.41 -13.11
C ALA A 26 -6.54 -15.48 -11.91
N GLY A 27 -6.65 -16.09 -10.73
CA GLY A 27 -6.78 -15.34 -9.49
C GLY A 27 -5.65 -14.33 -9.39
N VAL A 28 -5.98 -13.08 -9.08
CA VAL A 28 -4.98 -12.07 -8.74
C VAL A 28 -4.13 -12.67 -7.63
N THR A 29 -2.87 -12.97 -7.94
CA THR A 29 -1.91 -13.38 -6.92
C THR A 29 -1.58 -12.12 -6.13
N VAL A 30 -2.32 -11.89 -5.06
CA VAL A 30 -1.92 -10.91 -4.04
C VAL A 30 -0.68 -11.47 -3.41
N ASN A 31 0.48 -10.92 -3.78
CA ASN A 31 1.71 -11.20 -3.07
C ASN A 31 1.48 -10.70 -1.63
N ALA A 32 1.61 -11.58 -0.64
CA ALA A 32 1.60 -11.13 0.74
C ALA A 32 2.68 -10.05 0.85
N GLN A 33 2.32 -8.87 1.33
CA GLN A 33 3.31 -7.88 1.71
C GLN A 33 4.20 -8.59 2.74
N GLY A 34 5.46 -8.84 2.37
CA GLY A 34 6.43 -9.46 3.27
C GLY A 34 6.39 -8.72 4.61
N SER A 35 6.65 -9.44 5.71
CA SER A 35 6.62 -8.92 7.10
C SER A 35 6.80 -7.41 7.08
N ILE A 36 5.72 -6.65 7.32
CA ILE A 36 5.86 -5.21 7.47
C ILE A 36 6.90 -5.10 8.59
N PRO A 37 8.06 -4.47 8.35
CA PRO A 37 8.96 -4.17 9.45
C PRO A 37 8.15 -3.42 10.52
N ASP A 38 8.62 -3.40 11.75
CA ASP A 38 8.01 -2.60 12.82
C ASP A 38 8.18 -1.11 12.47
N ASP A 39 7.43 -0.66 11.46
CA ASP A 39 7.48 0.65 10.83
C ASP A 39 6.21 1.40 11.21
N GLU A 40 6.37 2.64 11.64
CA GLU A 40 5.23 3.49 11.93
C GLU A 40 4.56 4.05 10.67
N LEU A 41 3.25 4.25 10.76
CA LEU A 41 2.46 4.88 9.71
C LEU A 41 2.35 6.38 9.96
N ALA A 42 2.95 7.18 9.08
CA ALA A 42 2.69 8.61 9.01
C ALA A 42 1.50 8.90 8.07
N TYR A 43 0.52 9.68 8.52
CA TYR A 43 -0.56 10.20 7.67
C TYR A 43 -0.98 11.62 8.05
N ILE A 44 -1.52 12.36 7.07
CA ILE A 44 -2.17 13.66 7.30
C ILE A 44 -3.67 13.43 7.50
N ASP A 45 -4.24 13.91 8.61
CA ASP A 45 -5.68 13.81 8.87
C ASP A 45 -6.49 14.91 8.15
N ALA A 46 -7.82 14.81 8.21
CA ALA A 46 -8.73 15.77 7.57
C ALA A 46 -8.60 17.20 8.13
N SER A 47 -7.99 17.38 9.30
CA SER A 47 -7.71 18.69 9.90
C SER A 47 -6.31 19.21 9.52
N GLY A 48 -5.57 18.50 8.67
CA GLY A 48 -4.24 18.87 8.21
C GLY A 48 -3.13 18.66 9.24
N TYR A 49 -3.35 17.81 10.25
CA TYR A 49 -2.30 17.41 11.19
C TYR A 49 -1.62 16.13 10.72
N ILE A 50 -0.32 16.05 10.93
CA ILE A 50 0.42 14.80 10.73
C ILE A 50 0.27 13.97 11.99
N ASN A 51 -0.06 12.70 11.81
CA ASN A 51 -0.11 11.69 12.86
C ASN A 51 0.83 10.56 12.47
N ILE A 52 1.58 10.07 13.45
CA ILE A 52 2.43 8.88 13.32
C ILE A 52 1.94 7.88 14.34
N VAL A 53 1.64 6.67 13.89
CA VAL A 53 1.13 5.59 14.73
C VAL A 53 1.86 4.30 14.43
N ASP A 54 2.23 3.56 15.46
CA ASP A 54 2.60 2.16 15.34
C ASP A 54 1.31 1.32 15.12
N PRO A 55 1.12 0.72 13.92
CA PRO A 55 -0.05 -0.11 13.66
C PRO A 55 0.04 -1.51 14.26
N VAL A 56 1.24 -2.00 14.60
CA VAL A 56 1.51 -3.38 14.99
C VAL A 56 2.57 -3.42 16.09
N THR A 57 2.18 -3.16 17.33
CA THR A 57 3.08 -3.35 18.47
C THR A 57 3.25 -4.83 18.79
N SER A 58 4.48 -5.32 18.71
CA SER A 58 4.82 -6.70 19.11
C SER A 58 4.60 -6.94 20.62
N SER A 59 4.45 -8.20 21.03
CA SER A 59 4.29 -8.54 22.45
C SER A 59 5.53 -8.11 23.25
N GLY A 60 5.35 -7.16 24.18
CA GLY A 60 6.45 -6.57 24.94
C GLY A 60 7.12 -5.35 24.28
N GLY A 61 6.67 -4.96 23.08
CA GLY A 61 7.06 -3.71 22.42
C GLY A 61 6.44 -2.48 23.10
N THR A 62 7.05 -1.31 22.87
CA THR A 62 6.51 -0.02 23.31
C THR A 62 5.80 0.64 22.14
N PRO A 63 4.49 0.91 22.21
CA PRO A 63 3.79 1.57 21.11
C PRO A 63 4.29 2.99 20.93
N PHE A 64 4.44 3.43 19.68
CA PHE A 64 4.74 4.82 19.35
C PHE A 64 3.52 5.54 18.80
N THR A 65 3.25 6.73 19.33
CA THR A 65 2.27 7.66 18.75
C THR A 65 2.77 9.09 18.84
N TRP A 66 2.63 9.83 17.75
CA TRP A 66 2.98 11.25 17.70
C TRP A 66 2.00 12.03 16.84
N ARG A 67 1.79 13.31 17.18
CA ARG A 67 1.00 14.25 16.38
C ARG A 67 1.75 15.56 16.24
N SER A 68 1.69 16.16 15.05
CA SER A 68 2.33 17.45 14.80
C SER A 68 1.79 18.56 15.72
N PRO A 69 2.65 19.46 16.25
CA PRO A 69 2.20 20.54 17.14
C PRO A 69 1.26 21.55 16.47
N THR A 70 1.31 21.64 15.14
CA THR A 70 0.47 22.52 14.32
C THR A 70 -0.15 21.72 13.17
N GLY A 71 -1.24 22.24 12.58
CA GLY A 71 -1.88 21.66 11.40
C GLY A 71 -1.64 22.50 10.14
N GLY A 72 -2.43 22.22 9.10
CA GLY A 72 -2.35 22.89 7.79
C GLY A 72 -1.35 22.25 6.82
N TYR A 73 -0.90 21.03 7.11
CA TYR A 73 -0.08 20.25 6.20
C TYR A 73 -0.93 19.69 5.06
N THR A 74 -0.37 19.71 3.85
CA THR A 74 -1.05 19.22 2.63
C THR A 74 -0.32 18.07 1.97
N ASP A 75 0.97 17.92 2.25
CA ASP A 75 1.81 16.86 1.71
C ASP A 75 3.02 16.61 2.62
N MET A 76 3.59 15.42 2.56
CA MET A 76 4.77 15.05 3.35
C MET A 76 5.53 13.86 2.77
N SER A 77 6.78 13.71 3.21
CA SER A 77 7.62 12.52 3.04
C SER A 77 8.41 12.26 4.31
N THR A 78 8.75 11.00 4.57
CA THR A 78 9.68 10.61 5.64
C THR A 78 11.05 10.29 5.06
N ILE A 79 12.11 10.68 5.76
CA ILE A 79 13.50 10.34 5.44
C ILE A 79 14.40 10.69 6.63
N ASP A 80 15.36 9.82 6.94
CA ASP A 80 16.49 10.14 7.83
C ASP A 80 17.39 11.21 7.19
N VAL A 81 17.18 12.47 7.56
CA VAL A 81 17.93 13.62 7.01
C VAL A 81 19.30 13.74 7.67
N ASN A 82 19.40 13.31 8.93
CA ASN A 82 20.55 13.60 9.79
C ASN A 82 21.53 12.41 9.90
N GLY A 83 21.11 11.21 9.52
CA GLY A 83 21.89 9.97 9.52
C GLY A 83 21.89 9.19 10.83
N ASP A 84 20.97 9.45 11.76
CA ASP A 84 20.90 8.78 13.07
C ASP A 84 20.10 7.47 13.06
N GLY A 85 19.53 7.12 11.91
CA GLY A 85 18.72 5.92 11.73
C GLY A 85 17.25 6.09 12.12
N VAL A 86 16.80 7.31 12.41
CA VAL A 86 15.40 7.64 12.66
C VAL A 86 14.90 8.63 11.60
N ASP A 87 13.80 8.28 10.93
CA ASP A 87 13.23 9.14 9.90
C ASP A 87 12.63 10.42 10.50
N GLU A 88 13.00 11.57 9.91
CA GLU A 88 12.26 12.82 10.09
C GLU A 88 11.11 12.95 9.10
N VAL A 89 10.21 13.90 9.36
CA VAL A 89 9.14 14.28 8.43
C VAL A 89 9.45 15.60 7.74
N ILE A 90 9.54 15.58 6.41
CA ILE A 90 9.54 16.77 5.57
C ILE A 90 8.12 17.01 5.09
N ALA A 91 7.52 18.16 5.44
CA ALA A 91 6.12 18.44 5.13
C ALA A 91 5.90 19.85 4.57
N ILE A 92 4.84 20.01 3.78
CA ILE A 92 4.42 21.28 3.17
C ILE A 92 3.22 21.83 3.91
N ALA A 93 3.30 23.08 4.38
CA ALA A 93 2.19 23.83 4.97
C ALA A 93 2.24 25.30 4.57
N GLY A 94 1.13 25.84 4.05
CA GLY A 94 1.01 27.26 3.73
C GLY A 94 2.09 27.80 2.78
N GLY A 95 2.55 27.00 1.83
CA GLY A 95 3.61 27.37 0.88
C GLY A 95 5.03 27.31 1.45
N SER A 96 5.21 26.78 2.67
CA SER A 96 6.52 26.56 3.29
C SER A 96 6.80 25.06 3.46
N VAL A 97 8.07 24.68 3.38
CA VAL A 97 8.56 23.35 3.77
C VAL A 97 9.00 23.39 5.22
N ARG A 98 8.68 22.34 5.99
CA ARG A 98 9.08 22.16 7.39
C ARG A 98 9.72 20.80 7.58
N LEU A 99 10.77 20.76 8.38
CA LEU A 99 11.35 19.52 8.93
C LEU A 99 10.82 19.34 10.35
N LEU A 100 10.28 18.16 10.65
CA LEU A 100 9.73 17.81 11.95
C LEU A 100 10.47 16.56 12.46
N THR A 101 10.82 16.56 13.74
CA THR A 101 11.53 15.47 14.43
C THR A 101 10.57 14.82 15.44
N PRO A 102 9.84 13.75 15.06
CA PRO A 102 8.84 13.13 15.93
C PRO A 102 9.45 12.39 17.11
N TYR A 103 10.65 11.85 16.89
CA TYR A 103 11.45 11.17 17.90
C TYR A 103 12.54 12.11 18.43
N ASN A 104 12.74 12.07 19.74
CA ASN A 104 13.87 12.74 20.40
C ASN A 104 14.39 11.78 21.49
N PRO A 105 15.54 11.12 21.28
CA PRO A 105 16.20 10.37 22.34
C PRO A 105 16.81 11.40 23.29
N GLY A 106 16.06 11.77 24.34
CA GLY A 106 16.49 12.79 25.30
C GLY A 106 17.87 12.58 25.90
#